data_AF-A0A7R9YG35-F1
#
_entry.id   AF-A0A7R9YG35-F1
#
_cell.length_a   1.000
_cell.length_b   1.000
_cell.length_c   1.000
_cell.angle_alpha   90.00
_cell.angle_beta   90.00
_cell.angle_gamma   90.00
#
_symmetry.space_group_name_H-M   'P 1'
#
loop_
_entity.id
_entity.type
_entity.pdbx_description
1 polymer ?
#
loop_
_entity_poly.entity_id
_entity_poly.type
_entity_poly.pdbx_seq_one_letter_code
_entity_poly.pdbx_strand_id
1 'polypeptide(L)'
;LGPHVFDMNAAPLLRDSRRASPATRAGMAFATLMLVGLGTVVASRRASPGAPILMAATGGPIRYGDESLMAGKAHGSCVAPVQPRLRWGCDGKVADNICCFNRHFAERSGYWAATSFLKEANREKTVFRDPVTGRPLFVAPVGRSFSDFEAESRQHGWPSFRQNEVVWANVRVLPNGETVSVDG
;
A
#
# COMPACT_ATOMS: atom_id res chain seq x y z
N LEU A 1 -24.10 -3.89 -18.16
CA LEU A 1 -23.26 -3.20 -17.16
C LEU A 1 -21.97 -3.99 -17.05
N GLY A 2 -20.93 -3.60 -17.80
CA GLY A 2 -19.62 -4.27 -17.72
C GLY A 2 -19.01 -4.10 -16.31
N PRO A 3 -18.03 -4.93 -15.92
CA PRO A 3 -17.35 -4.74 -14.65
C PRO A 3 -16.72 -3.36 -14.63
N HIS A 4 -17.02 -2.56 -13.60
CA HIS A 4 -16.30 -1.32 -13.36
C HIS A 4 -14.83 -1.67 -13.14
N VAL A 5 -13.98 -1.19 -14.06
CA VAL A 5 -12.53 -1.30 -14.03
C VAL A 5 -11.99 -0.06 -13.33
N PHE A 6 -11.23 -0.27 -12.26
CA PHE A 6 -10.55 0.77 -11.51
C PHE A 6 -9.06 0.71 -11.83
N ASP A 7 -8.50 1.87 -12.16
CA ASP A 7 -7.07 2.04 -12.38
C ASP A 7 -6.47 2.78 -11.18
N MET A 8 -5.22 2.49 -10.84
CA MET A 8 -4.54 3.24 -9.81
C MET A 8 -3.04 3.39 -10.06
N ASN A 9 -2.65 4.66 -9.91
CA ASN A 9 -1.32 5.24 -9.85
C ASN A 9 -0.39 4.78 -8.72
N ALA A 10 -0.73 3.74 -7.95
CA ALA A 10 -0.08 3.51 -6.66
C ALA A 10 0.76 2.23 -6.58
N ALA A 11 2.04 2.45 -6.31
CA ALA A 11 3.07 1.46 -6.08
C ALA A 11 2.86 0.74 -4.74
N PRO A 12 2.83 -0.61 -4.68
CA PRO A 12 2.57 -1.31 -3.43
C PRO A 12 3.81 -1.50 -2.53
N LEU A 13 3.67 -1.99 -1.28
CA LEU A 13 4.76 -2.13 -0.27
C LEU A 13 5.17 -3.57 0.15
N LEU A 14 6.47 -3.78 0.39
CA LEU A 14 7.14 -5.09 0.59
C LEU A 14 6.77 -5.70 1.95
N ARG A 15 6.66 -7.04 2.01
CA ARG A 15 6.65 -7.80 3.27
C ARG A 15 8.02 -8.44 3.48
N ASP A 16 8.58 -8.16 4.63
CA ASP A 16 9.87 -8.62 5.17
C ASP A 16 10.03 -10.15 5.12
N SER A 17 11.05 -10.64 4.42
CA SER A 17 11.54 -12.02 4.52
C SER A 17 12.75 -12.06 5.45
N ARG A 18 12.48 -12.46 6.69
CA ARG A 18 13.48 -12.68 7.74
C ARG A 18 14.65 -13.54 7.26
N ARG A 19 15.87 -13.03 7.42
CA ARG A 19 17.07 -13.85 7.70
C ARG A 19 17.81 -13.23 8.88
N ALA A 20 17.68 -13.85 10.04
CA ALA A 20 18.46 -13.57 11.24
C ALA A 20 19.48 -14.68 11.47
N SER A 21 20.71 -14.32 11.87
CA SER A 21 21.61 -14.99 12.84
C SER A 21 23.08 -14.59 12.61
N PRO A 22 24.01 -14.74 13.58
CA PRO A 22 23.87 -14.68 15.04
C PRO A 22 24.85 -13.67 15.69
N ALA A 23 24.70 -13.50 17.00
CA ALA A 23 25.42 -12.58 17.87
C ALA A 23 26.93 -12.86 18.01
N THR A 24 27.71 -11.82 18.33
CA THR A 24 28.99 -11.95 19.04
C THR A 24 29.02 -10.98 20.23
N ARG A 25 29.37 -11.54 21.39
CA ARG A 25 29.47 -10.91 22.72
C ARG A 25 30.79 -10.13 22.87
N ALA A 26 30.72 -8.97 23.50
CA ALA A 26 31.69 -8.36 24.44
C ALA A 26 31.04 -7.05 24.93
N GLY A 27 30.95 -6.63 26.18
CA GLY A 27 31.63 -6.98 27.42
C GLY A 27 31.87 -5.64 28.13
N MET A 28 31.17 -5.35 29.23
CA MET A 28 31.65 -4.41 30.26
C MET A 28 30.75 -4.45 31.50
N ALA A 29 31.37 -4.77 32.64
CA ALA A 29 30.81 -4.68 33.96
C ALA A 29 30.86 -3.23 34.46
N PHE A 30 29.83 -2.78 35.17
CA PHE A 30 29.94 -1.70 36.15
C PHE A 30 28.95 -1.94 37.29
N ALA A 31 29.39 -1.57 38.48
CA ALA A 31 28.93 -2.00 39.79
C ALA A 31 27.80 -1.11 40.35
N THR A 32 27.03 -1.73 41.26
CA THR A 32 26.31 -1.19 42.43
C THR A 32 25.54 0.13 42.33
N LEU A 33 24.22 0.07 42.58
CA LEU A 33 23.58 0.64 43.78
C LEU A 33 22.09 0.22 43.84
N MET A 34 21.69 -0.48 44.90
CA MET A 34 20.30 -0.80 45.20
C MET A 34 19.57 0.46 45.69
N LEU A 35 18.60 0.96 44.92
CA LEU A 35 17.53 1.82 45.43
C LEU A 35 16.21 1.08 45.30
N VAL A 36 15.58 0.83 46.45
CA VAL A 36 14.20 0.33 46.55
C VAL A 36 13.27 1.49 46.19
N GLY A 37 12.97 1.62 44.90
CA GLY A 37 11.95 2.52 44.38
C GLY A 37 10.67 1.74 44.11
N LEU A 38 9.60 2.06 44.85
CA LEU A 38 8.24 1.60 44.61
C LEU A 38 7.71 2.24 43.31
N GLY A 39 8.23 1.78 42.17
CA GLY A 39 7.88 2.25 40.84
C GLY A 39 6.67 1.50 40.30
N THR A 40 5.62 2.24 39.95
CA THR A 40 4.49 1.74 39.18
C THR A 40 4.99 1.02 37.93
N VAL A 41 4.68 -0.27 37.81
CA VAL A 41 4.95 -1.04 36.60
C VAL A 41 4.01 -0.52 35.51
N VAL A 42 4.43 0.50 34.77
CA VAL A 42 3.83 0.82 33.48
C VAL A 42 4.28 -0.30 32.55
N ALA A 43 3.43 -1.31 32.38
CA ALA A 43 3.62 -2.37 31.41
C ALA A 43 3.74 -1.74 30.03
N SER A 44 4.98 -1.53 29.57
CA SER A 44 5.28 -1.16 28.20
C SER A 44 4.79 -2.31 27.31
N ARG A 45 3.64 -2.10 26.66
CA ARG A 45 3.13 -3.00 25.63
C ARG A 45 4.11 -2.93 24.47
N ARG A 46 5.12 -3.81 24.47
CA ARG A 46 5.85 -4.16 23.25
C ARG A 46 4.80 -4.64 22.25
N ALA A 47 4.59 -3.87 21.19
CA ALA A 47 3.81 -4.31 20.05
C ALA A 47 4.42 -5.63 19.56
N SER A 48 3.62 -6.70 19.63
CA SER A 48 4.06 -8.04 19.24
C SER A 48 4.25 -8.07 17.71
N PRO A 49 5.39 -8.55 17.18
CA PRO A 49 5.62 -8.67 15.75
C PRO A 49 4.83 -9.87 15.22
N GLY A 50 3.54 -9.68 15.00
CA GLY A 50 2.66 -10.78 14.58
C GLY A 50 1.17 -10.47 14.56
N ALA A 51 0.75 -9.20 14.62
CA ALA A 51 -0.66 -8.88 14.37
C ALA A 51 -1.05 -9.49 13.00
N PRO A 52 -2.09 -10.33 12.92
CA PRO A 52 -2.59 -10.78 11.64
C PRO A 52 -2.92 -9.53 10.84
N ILE A 53 -2.37 -9.41 9.64
CA ILE A 53 -2.82 -8.42 8.67
C ILE A 53 -4.31 -8.74 8.51
N LEU A 54 -5.17 -7.95 9.15
CA LEU A 54 -6.61 -8.00 8.95
C LEU A 54 -6.79 -7.99 7.44
N MET A 55 -7.21 -9.11 6.87
CA MET A 55 -7.41 -9.22 5.43
C MET A 55 -8.46 -8.18 5.10
N ALA A 56 -8.04 -7.05 4.51
CA ALA A 56 -8.94 -5.96 4.25
C ALA A 56 -10.04 -6.50 3.32
N ALA A 57 -11.28 -6.42 3.78
CA ALA A 57 -12.41 -6.96 3.03
C ALA A 57 -12.47 -6.23 1.68
N THR A 58 -12.46 -6.98 0.59
CA THR A 58 -12.66 -6.45 -0.76
C THR A 58 -14.08 -6.65 -1.24
N GLY A 59 -14.50 -5.82 -2.19
CA GLY A 59 -15.84 -5.87 -2.76
C GLY A 59 -16.90 -5.20 -1.89
N GLY A 60 -18.15 -5.26 -2.36
CA GLY A 60 -19.25 -4.47 -1.82
C GLY A 60 -19.60 -3.26 -2.70
N PRO A 61 -20.53 -2.40 -2.24
CA PRO A 61 -20.99 -1.25 -3.02
C PRO A 61 -19.86 -0.24 -3.22
N ILE A 62 -19.83 0.38 -4.40
CA ILE A 62 -18.93 1.49 -4.71
C ILE A 62 -19.10 2.59 -3.66
N ARG A 63 -17.98 3.14 -3.19
CA ARG A 63 -17.96 4.29 -2.28
C ARG A 63 -17.54 5.53 -3.04
N TYR A 64 -18.44 6.49 -3.12
CA TYR A 64 -18.16 7.79 -3.73
C TYR A 64 -17.53 8.74 -2.72
N GLY A 65 -16.63 9.59 -3.21
CA GLY A 65 -15.99 10.67 -2.47
C GLY A 65 -16.24 12.02 -3.14
N ASP A 66 -15.92 13.09 -2.41
CA ASP A 66 -15.98 14.46 -2.91
C ASP A 66 -14.57 14.93 -3.34
N GLU A 67 -14.50 15.91 -4.25
CA GLU A 67 -13.24 16.50 -4.73
C GLU A 67 -12.37 17.07 -3.61
N SER A 68 -12.96 17.44 -2.46
CA SER A 68 -12.23 17.86 -1.26
C SER A 68 -11.23 16.82 -0.74
N LEU A 69 -11.39 15.52 -1.06
CA LEU A 69 -10.41 14.48 -0.74
C LEU A 69 -9.06 14.73 -1.41
N MET A 70 -9.03 15.43 -2.53
CA MET A 70 -7.80 15.73 -3.28
C MET A 70 -7.37 17.20 -3.12
N ALA A 71 -7.95 17.92 -2.17
CA ALA A 71 -7.50 19.25 -1.80
C ALA A 71 -6.04 19.23 -1.32
N GLY A 72 -5.37 20.38 -1.42
CA GLY A 72 -3.99 20.54 -0.97
C GLY A 72 -3.81 20.18 0.51
N LYS A 73 -2.78 19.39 0.79
CA LYS A 73 -2.37 18.89 2.11
C LYS A 73 -0.89 19.22 2.35
N ALA A 74 -0.24 18.50 3.26
CA ALA A 74 1.16 18.71 3.60
C ALA A 74 2.13 18.43 2.44
N HIS A 75 1.75 17.58 1.48
CA HIS A 75 2.58 17.21 0.34
C HIS A 75 1.73 17.05 -0.93
N GLY A 76 1.44 18.17 -1.60
CA GLY A 76 0.52 18.17 -2.75
C GLY A 76 -0.90 17.80 -2.31
N SER A 77 -1.53 16.80 -2.93
CA SER A 77 -2.80 16.21 -2.45
C SER A 77 -2.61 15.16 -1.35
N CYS A 78 -1.37 14.78 -1.00
CA CYS A 78 -1.08 13.74 -0.02
C CYS A 78 -0.81 14.29 1.38
N VAL A 79 -1.09 13.49 2.41
CA VAL A 79 -0.76 13.82 3.82
C VAL A 79 0.75 13.80 4.12
N ALA A 80 1.55 13.13 3.28
CA ALA A 80 3.00 13.00 3.39
C ALA A 80 3.61 12.58 2.04
N PRO A 81 4.94 12.65 1.85
CA PRO A 81 5.61 12.05 0.71
C PRO A 81 5.41 10.54 0.63
N VAL A 82 5.61 9.96 -0.55
CA VAL A 82 5.62 8.51 -0.71
C VAL A 82 6.71 7.87 0.16
N GLN A 83 6.49 6.61 0.54
CA GLN A 83 7.42 5.86 1.37
C GLN A 83 8.78 5.69 0.68
N PRO A 84 9.89 5.69 1.45
CA PRO A 84 11.24 5.67 0.89
C PRO A 84 11.59 4.37 0.16
N ARG A 85 10.83 3.29 0.35
CA ARG A 85 11.04 1.99 -0.28
C ARG A 85 9.72 1.41 -0.79
N LEU A 86 9.44 1.67 -2.05
CA LEU A 86 8.30 1.11 -2.77
C LEU A 86 8.62 -0.32 -3.24
N ARG A 87 7.60 -1.18 -3.40
CA ARG A 87 7.79 -2.52 -3.98
C ARG A 87 8.21 -2.42 -5.41
N TRP A 88 8.69 -3.58 -5.87
CA TRP A 88 8.81 -3.90 -7.26
C TRP A 88 9.82 -3.00 -7.98
N GLY A 89 10.64 -2.25 -7.24
CA GLY A 89 11.54 -1.26 -7.80
C GLY A 89 10.80 -0.08 -8.44
N CYS A 90 9.60 0.26 -7.97
CA CYS A 90 8.94 1.49 -8.39
C CYS A 90 9.82 2.71 -8.07
N ASP A 91 9.87 3.65 -9.00
CA ASP A 91 10.65 4.88 -8.92
C ASP A 91 9.93 5.84 -7.98
N GLY A 92 10.62 6.23 -6.90
CA GLY A 92 10.04 7.09 -5.88
C GLY A 92 9.62 8.45 -6.41
N LYS A 93 10.35 9.04 -7.37
CA LYS A 93 10.01 10.36 -7.91
C LYS A 93 8.79 10.30 -8.83
N VAL A 94 8.71 9.27 -9.65
CA VAL A 94 7.53 9.02 -10.49
C VAL A 94 6.31 8.80 -9.61
N ALA A 95 6.41 7.92 -8.61
CA ALA A 95 5.30 7.65 -7.70
C ALA A 95 4.87 8.91 -6.93
N ASP A 96 5.82 9.69 -6.42
CA ASP A 96 5.54 10.93 -5.68
C ASP A 96 4.84 11.97 -6.54
N ASN A 97 5.33 12.19 -7.76
CA ASN A 97 4.68 13.10 -8.69
C ASN A 97 3.26 12.65 -9.04
N ILE A 98 3.08 11.37 -9.39
CA ILE A 98 1.81 10.86 -9.88
C ILE A 98 0.77 10.74 -8.76
N CYS A 99 1.16 10.35 -7.54
CA CYS A 99 0.23 10.21 -6.41
C CYS A 99 -0.11 11.54 -5.76
N CYS A 100 0.85 12.46 -5.67
CA CYS A 100 0.72 13.64 -4.82
C CYS A 100 0.64 14.96 -5.58
N PHE A 101 1.13 15.04 -6.82
CA PHE A 101 1.20 16.30 -7.56
C PHE A 101 0.52 16.27 -8.93
N ASN A 102 -0.09 15.14 -9.30
CA ASN A 102 -0.79 14.98 -10.56
C ASN A 102 -2.28 14.70 -10.34
N ARG A 103 -3.13 15.47 -11.02
CA ARG A 103 -4.59 15.30 -11.04
C ARG A 103 -5.11 14.96 -12.45
N HIS A 104 -4.21 14.67 -13.38
CA HIS A 104 -4.56 14.35 -14.75
C HIS A 104 -3.69 13.21 -15.26
N PHE A 105 -4.33 12.09 -15.58
CA PHE A 105 -3.69 10.86 -16.09
C PHE A 105 -2.83 10.12 -15.07
N ALA A 106 -2.51 8.90 -15.44
CA ALA A 106 -1.62 8.02 -14.71
C ALA A 106 -0.16 8.18 -15.12
N GLU A 107 0.73 7.38 -14.54
CA GLU A 107 2.05 7.16 -15.14
C GLU A 107 1.93 6.62 -16.56
N ARG A 108 3.06 6.56 -17.28
CA ARG A 108 3.09 6.02 -18.64
C ARG A 108 2.56 4.58 -18.69
N SER A 109 1.64 4.31 -19.61
CA SER A 109 1.14 2.97 -19.92
C SER A 109 2.30 1.96 -20.04
N GLY A 110 2.14 0.81 -19.39
CA GLY A 110 3.12 -0.28 -19.34
C GLY A 110 4.25 -0.13 -18.32
N TYR A 111 4.36 1.00 -17.61
CA TYR A 111 5.39 1.21 -16.58
C TYR A 111 5.43 0.07 -15.56
N TRP A 112 4.26 -0.31 -15.04
CA TRP A 112 4.10 -1.39 -14.06
C TRP A 112 4.70 -2.72 -14.52
N ALA A 113 4.67 -3.03 -15.82
CA ALA A 113 5.22 -4.27 -16.37
C ALA A 113 6.74 -4.25 -16.51
N ALA A 114 7.36 -3.06 -16.51
CA ALA A 114 8.81 -2.88 -16.50
C ALA A 114 9.40 -2.96 -15.07
N THR A 115 8.57 -2.85 -14.04
CA THR A 115 8.94 -3.09 -12.64
C THR A 115 9.17 -4.59 -12.39
N SER A 116 9.62 -4.97 -11.19
CA SER A 116 9.72 -6.39 -10.83
C SER A 116 8.38 -7.02 -10.39
N PHE A 117 7.25 -6.32 -10.52
CA PHE A 117 5.93 -6.80 -10.11
C PHE A 117 5.60 -8.19 -10.64
N LEU A 118 5.65 -8.38 -11.95
CA LEU A 118 5.22 -9.63 -12.59
C LEU A 118 6.08 -10.83 -12.16
N LYS A 119 7.30 -10.58 -11.65
CA LYS A 119 8.21 -11.60 -11.12
C LYS A 119 7.95 -11.90 -9.64
N GLU A 120 7.52 -10.89 -8.87
CA GLU A 120 7.42 -10.95 -7.40
C GLU A 120 5.98 -11.04 -6.88
N ALA A 121 4.98 -10.86 -7.74
CA ALA A 121 3.57 -10.91 -7.36
C ALA A 121 3.22 -12.28 -6.77
N ASN A 122 2.45 -12.28 -5.68
CA ASN A 122 1.74 -13.49 -5.29
C ASN A 122 0.58 -13.68 -6.28
N ARG A 123 0.71 -14.67 -7.17
CA ARG A 123 -0.27 -14.95 -8.22
C ARG A 123 -1.61 -15.44 -7.68
N GLU A 124 -1.67 -15.96 -6.46
CA GLU A 124 -2.94 -16.33 -5.81
C GLU A 124 -3.65 -15.09 -5.26
N LYS A 125 -2.90 -14.19 -4.62
CA LYS A 125 -3.46 -13.00 -3.97
C LYS A 125 -2.38 -11.96 -3.68
N THR A 126 -2.39 -10.87 -4.44
CA THR A 126 -1.53 -9.71 -4.24
C THR A 126 -2.32 -8.54 -3.65
N VAL A 127 -1.81 -7.94 -2.57
CA VAL A 127 -2.34 -6.71 -1.99
C VAL A 127 -1.61 -5.51 -2.58
N PHE A 128 -2.37 -4.57 -3.13
CA PHE A 128 -1.90 -3.28 -3.64
C PHE A 128 -2.15 -2.21 -2.59
N ARG A 129 -1.18 -1.32 -2.36
CA ARG A 129 -1.18 -0.41 -1.21
C ARG A 129 -0.96 1.01 -1.68
N ASP A 130 -1.50 1.93 -0.89
CA ASP A 130 -1.16 3.35 -0.96
C ASP A 130 0.34 3.54 -0.70
N PRO A 131 1.10 4.18 -1.61
CA PRO A 131 2.52 4.43 -1.44
C PRO A 131 2.81 5.46 -0.34
N VAL A 132 1.83 6.25 0.10
CA VAL A 132 1.96 7.21 1.20
C VAL A 132 1.66 6.51 2.52
N THR A 133 0.43 6.05 2.73
CA THR A 133 0.00 5.51 4.05
C THR A 133 0.27 4.02 4.25
N GLY A 134 0.49 3.26 3.17
CA GLY A 134 0.62 1.80 3.19
C GLY A 134 -0.67 1.02 3.42
N ARG A 135 -1.81 1.73 3.48
CA ARG A 135 -3.13 1.11 3.57
C ARG A 135 -3.42 0.28 2.31
N PRO A 136 -4.06 -0.88 2.45
CA PRO A 136 -4.44 -1.70 1.29
C PRO A 136 -5.56 -1.00 0.52
N LEU A 137 -5.38 -0.84 -0.79
CA LEU A 137 -6.35 -0.22 -1.70
C LEU A 137 -7.03 -1.27 -2.58
N PHE A 138 -6.28 -2.28 -3.04
CA PHE A 138 -6.82 -3.40 -3.79
C PHE A 138 -6.22 -4.73 -3.36
N VAL A 139 -6.93 -5.81 -3.65
CA VAL A 139 -6.45 -7.19 -3.54
C VAL A 139 -6.87 -7.93 -4.80
N ALA A 140 -5.89 -8.37 -5.60
CA ALA A 140 -6.13 -9.05 -6.86
C ALA A 140 -5.19 -10.25 -7.04
N PRO A 141 -5.59 -11.30 -7.77
CA PRO A 141 -6.91 -11.45 -8.39
C PRO A 141 -8.00 -11.91 -7.40
N VAL A 142 -9.28 -11.59 -7.68
CA VAL A 142 -10.46 -12.15 -6.99
C VAL A 142 -11.52 -12.57 -8.01
N GLY A 143 -11.91 -13.84 -8.00
CA GLY A 143 -12.90 -14.38 -8.95
C GLY A 143 -12.41 -14.46 -10.40
N ARG A 144 -11.09 -14.39 -10.61
CA ARG A 144 -10.39 -14.60 -11.89
C ARG A 144 -8.99 -15.16 -11.65
N SER A 145 -8.31 -15.60 -12.71
CA SER A 145 -6.90 -16.00 -12.59
C SER A 145 -5.97 -14.78 -12.61
N PHE A 146 -4.74 -14.95 -12.15
CA PHE A 146 -3.70 -13.93 -12.32
C PHE A 146 -3.41 -13.64 -13.79
N SER A 147 -3.52 -14.67 -14.66
CA SER A 147 -3.32 -14.50 -16.09
C SER A 147 -4.38 -13.58 -16.70
N ASP A 148 -5.64 -13.69 -16.25
CA ASP A 148 -6.72 -12.81 -16.70
C ASP A 148 -6.53 -11.39 -16.18
N PHE A 149 -6.10 -11.25 -14.92
CA PHE A 149 -5.71 -9.96 -14.35
C PHE A 149 -4.58 -9.31 -15.16
N GLU A 150 -3.52 -10.05 -15.45
CA GLU A 150 -2.37 -9.57 -16.21
C GLU A 150 -2.77 -9.20 -17.65
N ALA A 151 -3.56 -10.04 -18.33
CA ALA A 151 -4.00 -9.79 -19.69
C ALA A 151 -4.88 -8.54 -19.80
N GLU A 152 -5.87 -8.39 -18.91
CA GLU A 152 -6.72 -7.19 -18.84
C GLU A 152 -5.88 -5.94 -18.52
N SER A 153 -4.93 -6.05 -17.58
CA SER A 153 -4.02 -4.95 -17.22
C SER A 153 -3.10 -4.54 -18.37
N ARG A 154 -2.62 -5.50 -19.19
CA ARG A 154 -1.81 -5.21 -20.37
C ARG A 154 -2.62 -4.54 -21.48
N GLN A 155 -3.87 -4.96 -21.67
CA GLN A 155 -4.77 -4.34 -22.65
C GLN A 155 -5.12 -2.90 -22.25
N HIS A 156 -5.35 -2.66 -20.96
CA HIS A 156 -5.68 -1.33 -20.45
C HIS A 156 -4.45 -0.40 -20.41
N GLY A 157 -3.29 -0.95 -20.09
CA GLY A 157 -2.03 -0.21 -19.93
C GLY A 157 -1.53 -0.16 -18.50
N TRP A 158 -2.40 -0.42 -17.52
CA TRP A 158 -2.14 -0.34 -16.08
C TRP A 158 -2.79 -1.50 -15.33
N PRO A 159 -2.39 -1.78 -14.08
CA PRO A 159 -3.08 -2.73 -13.20
C PRO A 159 -4.59 -2.42 -13.13
N SER A 160 -5.40 -3.30 -13.71
CA SER A 160 -6.84 -3.12 -13.85
C SER A 160 -7.57 -3.91 -12.77
N PHE A 161 -8.27 -3.23 -11.85
CA PHE A 161 -8.99 -3.86 -10.74
C PHE A 161 -10.49 -3.92 -10.97
N ARG A 162 -11.12 -5.03 -10.59
CA ARG A 162 -12.58 -5.17 -10.58
C ARG A 162 -13.15 -4.72 -9.25
N GLN A 163 -14.44 -4.41 -9.22
CA GLN A 163 -15.14 -3.98 -8.00
C GLN A 163 -14.95 -4.92 -6.80
N ASN A 164 -14.89 -6.24 -7.02
CA ASN A 164 -14.67 -7.25 -5.97
C ASN A 164 -13.22 -7.32 -5.46
N GLU A 165 -12.29 -6.61 -6.10
CA GLU A 165 -10.87 -6.49 -5.75
C GLU A 165 -10.58 -5.18 -4.99
N VAL A 166 -11.54 -4.27 -4.85
CA VAL A 166 -11.36 -2.97 -4.20
C VAL A 166 -11.59 -3.05 -2.69
N VAL A 167 -10.69 -2.46 -1.90
CA VAL A 167 -10.86 -2.24 -0.46
C VAL A 167 -11.61 -0.93 -0.24
N TRP A 168 -12.94 -0.97 -0.34
CA TRP A 168 -13.80 0.21 -0.24
C TRP A 168 -13.73 0.97 1.09
N ALA A 169 -13.15 0.37 2.14
CA ALA A 169 -12.82 1.10 3.37
C ALA A 169 -11.81 2.23 3.12
N ASN A 170 -10.89 2.06 2.16
CA ASN A 170 -9.76 2.95 1.90
C ASN A 170 -9.80 3.63 0.52
N VAL A 171 -10.78 3.31 -0.33
CA VAL A 171 -10.88 3.80 -1.72
C VAL A 171 -12.17 4.57 -1.94
N ARG A 172 -12.12 5.64 -2.74
CA ARG A 172 -13.27 6.43 -3.18
C ARG A 172 -13.24 6.63 -4.70
N VAL A 173 -14.42 6.69 -5.31
CA VAL A 173 -14.61 7.15 -6.69
C VAL A 173 -15.09 8.60 -6.65
N LEU A 174 -14.38 9.50 -7.33
CA LEU A 174 -14.74 10.90 -7.44
C LEU A 174 -15.80 11.13 -8.54
N PRO A 175 -16.48 12.28 -8.56
CA PRO A 175 -17.50 12.58 -9.58
C PRO A 175 -16.99 12.52 -11.03
N ASN A 176 -15.70 12.80 -11.23
CA ASN A 176 -15.03 12.71 -12.54
C ASN A 176 -14.63 11.28 -12.95
N GLY A 177 -14.89 10.28 -12.10
CA GLY A 177 -14.55 8.87 -12.33
C GLY A 177 -13.17 8.46 -11.82
N GLU A 178 -12.35 9.39 -11.30
CA GLU A 178 -11.06 9.06 -10.69
C GLU A 178 -11.23 8.19 -9.45
N THR A 179 -10.30 7.27 -9.25
CA THR A 179 -10.25 6.41 -8.06
C THR A 179 -9.10 6.86 -7.17
N VAL A 180 -9.42 7.25 -5.95
CA VAL A 180 -8.47 7.85 -5.00
C VAL A 180 -8.49 7.13 -3.66
N SER A 181 -7.45 7.32 -2.86
CA SER A 181 -7.45 6.86 -1.48
C SER A 181 -8.34 7.77 -0.62
N VAL A 182 -8.74 7.31 0.57
CA VAL A 182 -9.43 8.18 1.55
C VAL A 182 -8.53 9.29 2.11
N ASP A 183 -7.22 9.20 1.90
CA ASP A 183 -6.23 10.14 2.42
C ASP A 183 -5.77 11.15 1.33
N GLY A 184 -6.31 11.06 0.12
CA GLY A 184 -5.86 11.76 -1.08
C GLY A 184 -4.90 10.88 -1.86
#